data_AF-A0A8E6EW87-F1
#
_entry.id   AF-A0A8E6EW87-F1
#
_cell.length_a   1.000
_cell.length_b   1.000
_cell.length_c   1.000
_cell.angle_alpha   90.00
_cell.angle_beta   90.00
_cell.angle_gamma   90.00
#
_symmetry.space_group_name_H-M   'P 1'
#
loop_
_entity.id
_entity.type
_entity.pdbx_description
1 polymer ?
#
loop_
_entity_poly.entity_id
_entity_poly.type
_entity_poly.pdbx_seq_one_letter_code
_entity_poly.pdbx_strand_id
1 'polypeptide(L)'
;METKSIPRLVKKVTNRPEMENRRRLGVQLILEGHTIKQVSDMLKVSTRSVDNWISWYKNQGEAGLKALKHPGPKSKLRPEQIQEVCSWLTRDATEFGFRTHLWTSRRVVQLIKEMFDIDYNANYFCDWLRKQGFSPQMPGKKAVQREEQKIADWPKTEWSRILKKGIAGGRLSYSSMKPD
;
A
#
# COMPACT_ATOMS: atom_id res chain seq x y z
N MET A 1 53.06 12.40 -8.23
CA MET A 1 52.02 13.26 -7.61
C MET A 1 50.71 12.49 -7.68
N GLU A 2 50.39 11.70 -6.65
CA GLU A 2 49.18 10.88 -6.61
C GLU A 2 47.97 11.74 -6.27
N THR A 3 47.03 11.86 -7.21
CA THR A 3 45.72 12.43 -6.96
C THR A 3 44.90 11.45 -6.13
N LYS A 4 44.93 11.60 -4.80
CA LYS A 4 44.04 10.84 -3.90
C LYS A 4 42.59 11.19 -4.25
N SER A 5 41.89 10.22 -4.86
CA SER A 5 40.46 10.27 -5.14
C SER A 5 39.69 10.47 -3.84
N ILE A 6 39.12 11.67 -3.64
CA ILE A 6 38.28 11.98 -2.49
C ILE A 6 36.99 11.14 -2.58
N PRO A 7 36.67 10.27 -1.61
CA PRO A 7 35.47 9.45 -1.66
C PRO A 7 34.22 10.33 -1.59
N ARG A 8 33.24 10.03 -2.46
CA ARG A 8 31.98 10.78 -2.61
C ARG A 8 31.10 10.60 -1.36
N LEU A 9 31.32 11.41 -0.33
CA LEU A 9 30.63 11.33 0.98
C LEU A 9 29.19 11.86 0.98
N VAL A 10 28.70 12.45 -0.10
CA VAL A 10 27.34 12.99 -0.16
C VAL A 10 26.38 11.90 -0.64
N LYS A 11 25.66 11.28 0.29
CA LYS A 11 24.52 10.40 -0.03
C LYS A 11 23.57 11.17 -0.95
N LYS A 12 23.14 10.56 -2.07
CA LYS A 12 22.12 11.17 -2.94
C LYS A 12 20.87 11.39 -2.10
N VAL A 13 20.41 12.63 -2.02
CA VAL A 13 19.11 12.97 -1.42
C VAL A 13 18.02 12.26 -2.22
N THR A 14 17.45 11.19 -1.66
CA THR A 14 16.35 10.41 -2.26
C THR A 14 15.00 10.73 -1.63
N ASN A 15 14.97 11.52 -0.55
CA ASN A 15 13.76 11.87 0.17
C ASN A 15 13.01 13.03 -0.51
N ARG A 16 11.68 12.87 -0.70
CA ARG A 16 10.86 13.84 -1.46
C ARG A 16 10.76 15.22 -0.79
N PRO A 17 10.47 15.32 0.52
CA PRO A 17 10.41 16.63 1.19
C PRO A 17 11.76 17.34 1.15
N GLU A 18 12.86 16.60 1.22
CA GLU A 18 14.21 17.15 1.17
C GLU A 18 14.55 17.69 -0.23
N MET A 19 14.12 17.00 -1.30
CA MET A 19 14.21 17.49 -2.68
C MET A 19 13.40 18.77 -2.89
N GLU A 20 12.20 18.83 -2.33
CA GLU A 20 11.33 20.00 -2.40
C GLU A 20 11.91 21.20 -1.65
N ASN A 21 12.37 20.99 -0.41
CA ASN A 21 13.02 22.02 0.40
C ASN A 21 14.27 22.57 -0.29
N ARG A 22 15.09 21.70 -0.90
CA ARG A 22 16.27 22.12 -1.65
C ARG A 22 15.92 22.98 -2.86
N ARG A 23 14.84 22.66 -3.57
CA ARG A 23 14.35 23.48 -4.71
C ARG A 23 13.88 24.86 -4.25
N ARG A 24 13.10 24.90 -3.15
CA ARG A 24 12.62 26.16 -2.55
C ARG A 24 13.77 27.03 -2.09
N LEU A 25 14.74 26.45 -1.37
CA LEU A 25 15.95 27.15 -0.95
C LEU A 25 16.75 27.68 -2.14
N GLY A 26 16.89 26.89 -3.21
CA GLY A 26 17.57 27.33 -4.43
C GLY A 26 16.89 28.54 -5.08
N VAL A 27 15.56 28.55 -5.16
CA VAL A 27 14.81 29.70 -5.70
C VAL A 27 14.89 30.91 -4.76
N GLN A 28 14.80 30.70 -3.45
CA GLN A 28 14.93 31.76 -2.46
C GLN A 28 16.28 32.48 -2.59
N LEU A 29 17.38 31.73 -2.68
CA LEU A 29 18.72 32.32 -2.83
C LEU A 29 18.86 33.15 -4.11
N ILE A 30 18.20 32.75 -5.20
CA ILE A 30 18.15 33.54 -6.45
C ILE A 30 17.37 34.84 -6.24
N LEU A 31 16.25 34.80 -5.51
CA LEU A 31 15.46 36.00 -5.19
C LEU A 31 16.23 36.96 -4.26
N GLU A 32 17.09 36.42 -3.39
CA GLU A 32 18.02 37.18 -2.55
C GLU A 32 19.22 37.76 -3.33
N GLY A 33 19.30 37.54 -4.65
CA GLY A 33 20.31 38.14 -5.53
C GLY A 33 21.55 37.27 -5.78
N HIS A 34 21.59 36.02 -5.31
CA HIS A 34 22.70 35.13 -5.64
C HIS A 34 22.66 34.72 -7.12
N THR A 35 23.85 34.54 -7.69
CA THR A 35 23.98 34.00 -9.05
C THR A 35 23.71 32.49 -9.08
N ILE A 36 23.26 31.98 -10.24
CA ILE A 36 23.04 30.55 -10.46
C ILE A 36 24.27 29.71 -10.09
N LYS A 37 25.48 30.22 -10.37
CA LYS A 37 26.74 29.54 -10.04
C LYS A 37 26.94 29.42 -8.52
N GLN A 38 26.74 30.51 -7.78
CA GLN A 38 26.83 30.50 -6.31
C GLN A 38 25.82 29.52 -5.70
N VAL A 39 24.57 29.52 -6.18
CA VAL A 39 23.53 28.59 -5.71
C VAL A 39 23.88 27.13 -6.03
N SER A 40 24.40 26.87 -7.22
CA SER A 40 24.90 25.56 -7.64
C SER A 40 25.99 25.04 -6.70
N ASP A 41 26.95 25.89 -6.34
CA ASP A 41 28.08 25.55 -5.48
C ASP A 41 27.66 25.35 -4.00
N MET A 42 26.72 26.16 -3.51
CA MET A 42 26.15 26.06 -2.16
C MET A 42 25.32 24.78 -1.98
N LEU A 43 24.42 24.49 -2.93
CA LEU A 43 23.49 23.35 -2.83
C LEU A 43 24.05 22.04 -3.42
N LYS A 44 25.28 22.05 -3.92
CA LYS A 44 25.96 20.91 -4.56
C LYS A 44 25.09 20.24 -5.64
N VAL A 45 24.46 21.06 -6.47
CA VAL A 45 23.68 20.65 -7.65
C VAL A 45 24.31 21.17 -8.92
N SER A 46 23.78 20.78 -10.08
CA SER A 46 24.21 21.38 -11.35
C SER A 46 23.53 22.73 -11.57
N THR A 47 24.20 23.65 -12.27
CA THR A 47 23.60 24.93 -12.72
C THR A 47 22.31 24.70 -13.49
N ARG A 48 22.25 23.66 -14.32
CA ARG A 48 21.05 23.25 -15.06
C ARG A 48 19.88 22.88 -14.14
N SER A 49 20.15 22.28 -12.97
CA SER A 49 19.10 22.01 -11.98
C SER A 49 18.51 23.29 -11.43
N VAL A 50 19.36 24.27 -11.11
CA VAL A 50 18.92 25.58 -10.61
C VAL A 50 18.12 26.32 -11.69
N ASP A 51 18.58 26.34 -12.94
CA ASP A 51 17.84 26.91 -14.07
C ASP A 51 16.44 26.30 -14.23
N ASN A 52 16.34 24.96 -14.12
CA ASN A 52 15.06 24.27 -14.19
C ASN A 52 14.14 24.68 -13.04
N TRP A 53 14.65 24.84 -11.83
CA TRP A 53 13.84 25.28 -10.68
C TRP A 53 13.34 26.72 -10.85
N ILE A 54 14.19 27.62 -11.36
CA ILE A 54 13.78 28.98 -11.71
C ILE A 54 12.69 28.95 -12.78
N SER A 55 12.85 28.13 -13.82
CA SER A 55 11.83 27.98 -14.88
C SER A 55 10.51 27.44 -14.34
N TRP A 56 10.55 26.42 -13.48
CA TRP A 56 9.34 25.87 -12.84
C TRP A 56 8.66 26.90 -11.95
N TYR A 57 9.43 27.67 -11.18
CA TYR A 57 8.89 28.73 -10.34
C TYR A 57 8.26 29.86 -11.15
N LYS A 58 8.90 30.30 -12.24
CA LYS A 58 8.33 31.33 -13.13
C LYS A 58 7.02 30.89 -13.78
N ASN A 59 6.89 29.61 -14.14
CA ASN A 59 5.72 29.10 -14.85
C ASN A 59 4.56 28.69 -13.92
N GLN A 60 4.86 28.17 -12.72
CA GLN A 60 3.88 27.51 -11.85
C GLN A 60 3.96 27.99 -10.39
N GLY A 61 4.75 29.01 -10.09
CA GLY A 61 5.01 29.50 -8.73
C GLY A 61 5.58 28.41 -7.82
N GLU A 62 5.22 28.46 -6.54
CA GLU A 62 5.65 27.46 -5.56
C GLU A 62 5.16 26.04 -5.90
N ALA A 63 4.04 25.90 -6.60
CA ALA A 63 3.49 24.58 -6.96
C ALA A 63 4.45 23.82 -7.89
N GLY A 64 5.20 24.52 -8.76
CA GLY A 64 6.19 23.91 -9.65
C GLY A 64 7.41 23.33 -8.93
N LEU A 65 7.66 23.74 -7.67
CA LEU A 65 8.79 23.23 -6.88
C LEU A 65 8.44 21.96 -6.11
N LYS A 66 7.15 21.65 -5.96
CA LYS A 66 6.67 20.48 -5.22
C LYS A 66 7.28 19.18 -5.76
N ALA A 67 7.71 18.30 -4.85
CA ALA A 67 8.19 16.98 -5.24
C ALA A 67 6.99 16.08 -5.58
N LEU A 68 6.54 16.14 -6.83
CA LEU A 68 5.46 15.26 -7.31
C LEU A 68 5.90 13.79 -7.25
N LYS A 69 4.96 12.93 -6.84
CA LYS A 69 5.12 11.49 -6.98
C LYS A 69 5.14 11.20 -8.47
N HIS A 70 6.27 10.71 -8.98
CA HIS A 70 6.30 10.20 -10.34
C HIS A 70 5.18 9.15 -10.49
N PRO A 71 4.30 9.31 -11.49
CA PRO A 71 3.26 8.32 -11.72
C PRO A 71 3.95 6.97 -11.92
N GLY A 72 3.42 5.95 -11.24
CA GLY A 72 3.90 4.59 -11.45
C GLY A 72 3.68 4.15 -12.90
N PRO A 73 4.17 2.96 -13.27
CA PRO A 73 3.87 2.39 -14.58
C PRO A 73 2.35 2.38 -14.81
N LYS A 74 1.94 2.74 -16.03
CA LYS A 74 0.53 2.69 -16.44
C LYS A 74 0.02 1.26 -16.28
N SER A 75 -1.25 1.11 -15.89
CA SER A 75 -1.91 -0.20 -15.90
C SER A 75 -1.84 -0.80 -17.30
N LYS A 76 -1.58 -2.11 -17.41
CA LYS A 76 -1.62 -2.81 -18.72
C LYS A 76 -3.06 -2.94 -19.23
N LEU A 77 -4.03 -3.01 -18.32
CA LEU A 77 -5.46 -3.04 -18.63
C LEU A 77 -5.98 -1.64 -18.96
N ARG A 78 -6.77 -1.55 -20.03
CA ARG A 78 -7.56 -0.37 -20.40
C ARG A 78 -8.75 -0.20 -19.44
N PRO A 79 -9.31 1.01 -19.28
CA PRO A 79 -10.40 1.27 -18.34
C PRO A 79 -11.59 0.31 -18.47
N GLU A 80 -11.97 -0.05 -19.69
CA GLU A 80 -13.09 -0.96 -19.96
C GLU A 80 -12.77 -2.37 -19.46
N GLN A 81 -11.53 -2.83 -19.68
CA GLN A 81 -11.06 -4.14 -19.20
C GLN A 81 -10.97 -4.18 -17.67
N ILE A 82 -10.61 -3.05 -17.03
CA ILE A 82 -10.62 -2.95 -15.57
C ILE A 82 -12.05 -3.18 -15.04
N GLN A 83 -13.03 -2.51 -15.65
CA GLN A 83 -14.42 -2.63 -15.26
C GLN A 83 -14.95 -4.06 -15.46
N GLU A 84 -14.56 -4.70 -16.56
CA GLU A 84 -14.90 -6.09 -16.84
C GLU A 84 -14.30 -7.05 -15.80
N VAL A 85 -13.00 -6.90 -15.47
CA VAL A 85 -12.34 -7.70 -14.41
C VAL A 85 -13.04 -7.52 -13.06
N CYS A 86 -13.42 -6.28 -12.72
CA CYS A 86 -14.17 -6.00 -11.50
C CYS A 86 -15.55 -6.68 -11.50
N SER A 87 -16.22 -6.80 -12.65
CA SER A 87 -17.49 -7.50 -12.76
C SER A 87 -17.37 -9.03 -12.59
N TRP A 88 -16.24 -9.63 -12.97
CA TRP A 88 -15.99 -11.05 -12.71
C TRP A 88 -15.87 -11.33 -11.21
N LEU A 89 -15.21 -10.42 -10.48
CA LEU A 89 -15.00 -10.54 -9.03
C LEU A 89 -16.29 -10.44 -8.21
N THR A 90 -17.38 -9.90 -8.76
CA THR A 90 -18.70 -9.90 -8.11
C THR A 90 -19.48 -11.20 -8.30
N ARG A 91 -19.05 -12.07 -9.22
CA ARG A 91 -19.66 -13.37 -9.51
C ARG A 91 -18.85 -14.49 -8.87
N ASP A 92 -19.40 -15.70 -8.85
CA ASP A 92 -18.66 -16.84 -8.31
C ASP A 92 -17.58 -17.31 -9.28
N ALA A 93 -16.38 -17.63 -8.77
CA ALA A 93 -15.29 -18.12 -9.61
C ALA A 93 -15.64 -19.43 -10.34
N THR A 94 -16.63 -20.19 -9.84
CA THR A 94 -17.13 -21.40 -10.50
C THR A 94 -17.78 -21.12 -11.85
N GLU A 95 -18.36 -19.94 -12.04
CA GLU A 95 -18.96 -19.53 -13.32
C GLU A 95 -17.90 -19.36 -14.43
N PHE A 96 -16.63 -19.22 -14.05
CA PHE A 96 -15.49 -19.08 -14.94
C PHE A 96 -14.66 -20.36 -15.05
N GLY A 97 -15.24 -21.51 -14.68
CA GLY A 97 -14.59 -22.82 -14.80
C GLY A 97 -13.64 -23.20 -13.65
N PHE A 98 -13.57 -22.41 -12.58
CA PHE A 98 -12.76 -22.76 -11.41
C PHE A 98 -13.47 -23.75 -10.48
N ARG A 99 -12.72 -24.66 -9.86
CA ARG A 99 -13.29 -25.71 -8.98
C ARG A 99 -13.95 -25.20 -7.69
N THR A 100 -13.64 -23.99 -7.23
CA THR A 100 -14.18 -23.43 -5.98
C THR A 100 -14.63 -22.00 -6.21
N HIS A 101 -15.63 -21.51 -5.46
CA HIS A 101 -16.19 -20.16 -5.59
C HIS A 101 -15.20 -19.03 -5.27
N LEU A 102 -14.10 -19.33 -4.56
CA LEU A 102 -13.16 -18.33 -4.06
C LEU A 102 -12.30 -17.71 -5.17
N TRP A 103 -12.26 -16.39 -5.23
CA TRP A 103 -11.28 -15.68 -6.05
C TRP A 103 -9.90 -15.69 -5.40
N THR A 104 -8.87 -15.96 -6.21
CA THR A 104 -7.46 -15.79 -5.82
C THR A 104 -6.77 -14.95 -6.88
N SER A 105 -5.71 -14.22 -6.50
CA SER A 105 -4.98 -13.38 -7.47
C SER A 105 -4.49 -14.18 -8.69
N ARG A 106 -4.08 -15.44 -8.50
CA ARG A 106 -3.67 -16.34 -9.58
C ARG A 106 -4.81 -16.64 -10.56
N ARG A 107 -6.02 -16.89 -10.05
CA ARG A 107 -7.21 -17.17 -10.90
C ARG A 107 -7.60 -15.96 -11.72
N VAL A 108 -7.58 -14.77 -11.12
CA VAL A 108 -7.90 -13.53 -11.82
C VAL A 108 -6.87 -13.24 -12.90
N VAL A 109 -5.58 -13.38 -12.58
CA VAL A 109 -4.50 -13.22 -13.56
C VAL A 109 -4.61 -14.24 -14.70
N GLN A 110 -4.93 -15.49 -14.38
CA GLN A 110 -5.15 -16.53 -15.40
C GLN A 110 -6.28 -16.12 -16.34
N LEU A 111 -7.43 -15.70 -15.82
CA LEU A 111 -8.56 -15.28 -16.63
C LEU A 111 -8.26 -14.03 -17.47
N ILE A 112 -7.51 -13.07 -16.91
CA ILE A 112 -7.02 -11.89 -17.66
C ILE A 112 -6.13 -12.31 -18.83
N LYS A 113 -5.25 -13.30 -18.63
CA LYS A 113 -4.39 -13.82 -19.68
C LYS A 113 -5.20 -14.51 -20.77
N GLU A 114 -6.19 -15.32 -20.39
CA GLU A 114 -7.06 -16.03 -21.35
C GLU A 114 -7.94 -15.07 -22.17
N MET A 115 -8.51 -14.04 -21.52
CA MET A 115 -9.46 -13.13 -22.18
C MET A 115 -8.79 -11.97 -22.93
N PHE A 116 -7.65 -11.48 -22.45
CA PHE A 116 -7.03 -10.25 -22.95
C PHE A 116 -5.58 -10.41 -23.43
N ASP A 117 -4.98 -11.61 -23.30
CA ASP A 117 -3.56 -11.88 -23.61
C ASP A 117 -2.58 -10.94 -22.86
N ILE A 118 -2.96 -10.55 -21.63
CA ILE A 118 -2.14 -9.68 -20.78
C ILE A 118 -1.57 -10.48 -19.61
N ASP A 119 -0.24 -10.56 -19.54
CA ASP A 119 0.44 -11.24 -18.43
C ASP A 119 0.67 -10.31 -17.22
N TYR A 120 0.24 -10.77 -16.05
CA TYR A 120 0.46 -10.14 -14.76
C TYR A 120 1.16 -11.09 -13.80
N ASN A 121 2.05 -10.56 -12.97
CA ASN A 121 2.59 -11.35 -11.87
C ASN A 121 1.57 -11.39 -10.72
N ALA A 122 1.04 -12.58 -10.43
CA ALA A 122 0.01 -12.80 -9.43
C ALA A 122 0.39 -12.36 -8.00
N ASN A 123 1.69 -12.29 -7.66
CA ASN A 123 2.14 -11.82 -6.35
C ASN A 123 1.93 -10.31 -6.19
N TYR A 124 2.18 -9.55 -7.26
CA TYR A 124 2.00 -8.09 -7.28
C TYR A 124 0.56 -7.69 -7.63
N PHE A 125 -0.22 -8.61 -8.20
CA PHE A 125 -1.61 -8.35 -8.57
C PHE A 125 -2.52 -8.10 -7.36
N CYS A 126 -2.16 -8.58 -6.17
CA CYS A 126 -2.86 -8.26 -4.93
C CYS A 126 -2.92 -6.74 -4.66
N ASP A 127 -1.85 -6.00 -4.97
CA ASP A 127 -1.84 -4.55 -4.79
C ASP A 127 -2.69 -3.84 -5.85
N TRP A 128 -2.82 -4.43 -7.04
CA TRP A 128 -3.76 -3.93 -8.05
C TRP A 128 -5.20 -4.11 -7.59
N LEU A 129 -5.56 -5.29 -7.07
CA LEU A 129 -6.90 -5.58 -6.53
C LEU A 129 -7.28 -4.63 -5.38
N ARG A 130 -6.34 -4.38 -4.45
CA ARG A 130 -6.53 -3.41 -3.36
C ARG A 130 -6.81 -2.00 -3.87
N LYS A 131 -6.12 -1.56 -4.93
CA LYS A 131 -6.38 -0.25 -5.56
C LYS A 131 -7.77 -0.15 -6.17
N GLN A 132 -8.33 -1.27 -6.64
CA GLN A 132 -9.71 -1.34 -7.14
C GLN A 132 -10.75 -1.55 -6.02
N GLY A 133 -10.35 -1.55 -4.74
CA GLY A 133 -11.25 -1.69 -3.60
C GLY A 133 -11.50 -3.13 -3.13
N PHE A 134 -10.85 -4.13 -3.73
CA PHE A 134 -10.99 -5.52 -3.29
C PHE A 134 -9.99 -5.84 -2.17
N SER A 135 -10.53 -6.26 -1.02
CA SER A 135 -9.75 -6.81 0.08
C SER A 135 -9.74 -8.34 0.04
N PRO A 136 -8.62 -9.01 0.40
CA PRO A 136 -8.62 -10.46 0.58
C PRO A 136 -9.67 -10.87 1.62
N GLN A 137 -10.76 -11.48 1.16
CA GLN A 137 -11.76 -12.05 2.05
C GLN A 137 -11.26 -13.43 2.48
N MET A 138 -10.81 -13.56 3.72
CA MET A 138 -10.52 -14.86 4.29
C MET A 138 -11.84 -15.53 4.66
N PRO A 139 -12.21 -16.68 4.04
CA PRO A 139 -13.34 -17.43 4.52
C PRO A 139 -13.08 -17.82 5.98
N GLY A 140 -14.08 -17.59 6.84
CA GLY A 140 -13.99 -17.96 8.26
C GLY A 140 -13.63 -19.45 8.37
N LYS A 141 -12.50 -19.76 9.01
CA LYS A 141 -12.11 -21.15 9.26
C LYS A 141 -13.17 -21.78 10.18
N LYS A 142 -14.08 -22.57 9.63
CA LYS A 142 -14.94 -23.44 10.45
C LYS A 142 -14.12 -24.67 10.84
N ALA A 143 -13.96 -24.90 12.13
CA ALA A 143 -13.34 -26.13 12.62
C ALA A 143 -14.20 -27.33 12.18
N VAL A 144 -13.58 -28.40 11.70
CA VAL A 144 -14.29 -29.63 11.25
C VAL A 144 -15.06 -30.28 12.40
N GLN A 145 -14.57 -30.13 13.63
CA GLN A 145 -15.17 -30.63 14.87
C GLN A 145 -16.27 -29.72 15.45
N ARG A 146 -16.66 -28.66 14.72
CA ARG A 146 -17.65 -27.68 15.17
C ARG A 146 -19.04 -28.32 15.16
N GLU A 147 -19.46 -28.80 16.32
CA GLU A 147 -20.81 -29.29 16.55
C GLU A 147 -21.68 -28.15 17.09
N GLU A 148 -22.60 -27.65 16.26
CA GLU A 148 -23.43 -26.48 16.59
C GLU A 148 -24.28 -26.69 17.85
N GLN A 149 -24.71 -27.93 18.09
CA GLN A 149 -25.43 -28.31 19.31
C GLN A 149 -24.55 -28.16 20.55
N LYS A 150 -23.29 -28.62 20.52
CA LYS A 150 -22.34 -28.44 21.63
C LYS A 150 -22.04 -26.97 21.88
N ILE A 151 -21.96 -26.12 20.85
CA ILE A 151 -21.77 -24.68 21.01
C ILE A 151 -22.98 -24.03 21.67
N ALA A 152 -24.20 -24.41 21.28
CA ALA A 152 -25.44 -23.87 21.85
C ALA A 152 -25.65 -24.30 23.31
N ASP A 153 -25.20 -25.51 23.67
CA ASP A 153 -25.35 -26.07 25.01
C ASP A 153 -24.21 -25.70 25.98
N TRP A 154 -23.06 -25.29 25.46
CA TRP A 154 -21.89 -24.90 26.26
C TRP A 154 -22.15 -23.77 27.27
N PRO A 155 -22.88 -22.68 26.94
CA PRO A 155 -23.23 -21.63 27.90
C PRO A 155 -24.11 -22.13 29.06
N LYS A 156 -24.92 -23.18 28.83
CA LYS A 156 -25.87 -23.71 29.83
C LYS A 156 -25.24 -24.74 30.76
N THR A 157 -24.27 -25.50 30.25
CA THR A 157 -23.73 -26.68 30.95
C THR A 157 -22.31 -26.44 31.44
N GLU A 158 -21.43 -26.04 30.54
CA GLU A 158 -20.00 -25.93 30.79
C GLU A 158 -19.64 -24.65 31.55
N TRP A 159 -20.28 -23.54 31.18
CA TRP A 159 -20.07 -22.24 31.84
C TRP A 159 -20.42 -22.29 33.33
N SER A 160 -21.54 -22.90 33.68
CA SER A 160 -21.97 -23.10 35.06
C SER A 160 -21.03 -24.03 35.85
N ARG A 161 -20.46 -25.04 35.19
CA ARG A 161 -19.48 -25.97 35.79
C ARG A 161 -18.15 -25.29 36.10
N ILE A 162 -17.65 -24.47 35.18
CA ILE A 162 -16.41 -23.69 35.36
C ILE A 162 -16.58 -22.68 36.50
N LEU A 163 -17.72 -21.97 36.55
CA LEU A 163 -18.03 -21.03 37.63
C LEU A 163 -18.08 -21.71 39.00
N LYS A 164 -18.76 -22.86 39.14
CA LYS A 164 -18.78 -23.63 40.41
C LYS A 164 -17.39 -24.08 40.84
N LYS A 165 -16.52 -24.47 39.90
CA LYS A 165 -15.13 -24.87 40.17
C LYS A 165 -14.25 -23.69 40.60
N GLY A 166 -14.45 -22.51 40.02
CA GLY A 166 -13.76 -21.27 40.40
C GLY A 166 -14.17 -20.73 41.77
N ILE A 167 -15.45 -20.85 42.12
CA ILE A 167 -16.00 -20.47 43.43
C ILE A 167 -15.48 -21.41 44.53
N ALA A 168 -15.41 -22.73 44.27
CA ALA A 168 -14.83 -23.69 45.21
C ALA A 168 -13.31 -23.51 45.42
N GLY A 169 -12.62 -22.87 44.47
CA GLY A 169 -11.18 -22.58 44.53
C GLY A 169 -10.80 -21.19 45.08
N GLY A 170 -11.77 -20.43 45.60
CA GLY A 170 -11.53 -19.17 46.31
C GLY A 170 -11.01 -18.01 45.45
N ARG A 171 -11.21 -18.04 44.13
CA ARG A 171 -10.88 -16.92 43.24
C ARG A 171 -11.95 -16.82 42.16
N LEU A 172 -12.89 -15.88 42.33
CA LEU A 172 -13.65 -15.12 41.32
C LEU A 172 -15.05 -14.76 41.87
N SER A 173 -15.40 -13.46 41.90
CA SER A 173 -16.73 -12.97 42.28
C SER A 173 -17.64 -12.83 41.06
N TYR A 174 -18.93 -13.15 41.25
CA TYR A 174 -19.94 -13.39 40.21
C TYR A 174 -20.38 -12.14 39.42
N SER A 175 -19.96 -10.93 39.81
CA SER A 175 -20.63 -9.69 39.39
C SER A 175 -20.09 -9.05 38.10
N SER A 176 -18.96 -9.50 37.53
CA SER A 176 -18.29 -8.78 36.42
C SER A 176 -18.30 -9.51 35.07
N MET A 177 -18.99 -10.65 34.94
CA MET A 177 -19.03 -11.43 33.69
C MET A 177 -20.47 -11.79 33.32
N LYS A 178 -21.26 -10.80 32.90
CA LYS A 178 -22.42 -11.06 32.06
C LYS A 178 -22.01 -10.82 30.59
N PRO A 179 -22.38 -11.69 29.65
CA PRO A 179 -22.20 -11.40 28.24
C PRO A 179 -23.25 -10.38 27.77
N ASP A 180 -22.83 -9.49 26.87
CA ASP A 180 -23.76 -8.80 25.95
C ASP A 180 -24.27 -9.79 24.89
#